data_AF-A0A946H7J5-F1
#
_entry.id   AF-A0A946H7J5-F1
#
_cell.length_a   1.000
_cell.length_b   1.000
_cell.length_c   1.000
_cell.angle_alpha   90.00
_cell.angle_beta   90.00
_cell.angle_gamma   90.00
#
_symmetry.space_group_name_H-M   'P 1'
#
loop_
_entity.id
_entity.type
_entity.pdbx_description
1 polymer ?
#
loop_
_entity_poly.entity_id
_entity_poly.type
_entity_poly.pdbx_seq_one_letter_code
_entity_poly.pdbx_strand_id
1 'polypeptide(L)'
;MMKPLSAVLFFFLPLLSWAQYGNEWIDYSQKYYEIPIIETGVYRIDYTTLSNVLSETGDNLSSIDPRNLQLFGRDQELYIHVEGESDGSFNTTDYILFYAKKNNTWLDSSLFDDPSLIMNRNKSFTSDTIRYFLSWNNSITNRRIKVETDVDFSSYTAADFCWRTNEVSSSQEYFVGEQYEGLSRSRYESAEGWSAFRYGMGGSHSASLSTANAFYSSSAPSAYVEAVSGGASNSSSLVGFNHKLVVSYTDGSGTPITAKDTVYSGYKVIRSLFSIPNGSIPSSSTLIKHKSEDLGQISD
;
A
#
# COMPACT_ATOMS: atom_id res chain seq x y z
N MET A 1 -16.32 -30.40 -65.57
CA MET A 1 -16.84 -29.51 -64.52
C MET A 1 -16.24 -29.98 -63.19
N MET A 2 -15.11 -29.39 -62.78
CA MET A 2 -14.35 -29.79 -61.59
C MET A 2 -14.53 -28.73 -60.51
N LYS A 3 -14.98 -29.15 -59.31
CA LYS A 3 -15.11 -28.27 -58.13
C LYS A 3 -13.79 -28.23 -57.38
N PRO A 4 -13.26 -27.06 -56.97
CA PRO A 4 -12.14 -27.01 -56.05
C PRO A 4 -12.66 -27.17 -54.61
N LEU A 5 -12.02 -28.08 -53.87
CA LEU A 5 -12.23 -28.27 -52.43
C LEU A 5 -11.22 -27.35 -51.71
N SER A 6 -11.68 -26.26 -51.10
CA SER A 6 -10.82 -25.42 -50.25
C SER A 6 -10.70 -26.06 -48.86
N ALA A 7 -9.51 -26.60 -48.55
CA ALA A 7 -9.16 -27.04 -47.21
C ALA A 7 -8.80 -25.82 -46.35
N VAL A 8 -9.56 -25.58 -45.28
CA VAL A 8 -9.23 -24.59 -44.24
C VAL A 8 -8.37 -25.29 -43.19
N LEU A 9 -7.09 -24.92 -43.12
CA LEU A 9 -6.15 -25.41 -42.13
C LEU A 9 -6.27 -24.57 -40.84
N PHE A 10 -6.89 -25.11 -39.80
CA PHE A 10 -6.91 -24.50 -38.46
C PHE A 10 -5.56 -24.74 -37.78
N PHE A 11 -4.76 -23.67 -37.63
CA PHE A 11 -3.56 -23.68 -36.79
C PHE A 11 -3.99 -23.64 -35.31
N PHE A 12 -3.86 -24.77 -34.60
CA PHE A 12 -3.89 -24.81 -33.15
C PHE A 12 -2.53 -24.36 -32.61
N LEU A 13 -2.42 -23.10 -32.17
CA LEU A 13 -1.30 -22.65 -31.33
C LEU A 13 -1.54 -23.17 -29.90
N PRO A 14 -0.66 -24.01 -29.33
CA PRO A 14 -0.71 -24.31 -27.91
C PRO A 14 -0.28 -23.07 -27.14
N LEU A 15 -1.24 -22.37 -26.54
CA LEU A 15 -0.98 -21.37 -25.51
C LEU A 15 -0.50 -22.12 -24.26
N LEU A 16 0.82 -22.25 -24.10
CA LEU A 16 1.42 -22.63 -22.83
C LEU A 16 1.22 -21.47 -21.85
N SER A 17 0.08 -21.47 -21.16
CA SER A 17 -0.15 -20.65 -19.99
C SER A 17 0.57 -21.30 -18.82
N TRP A 18 1.75 -20.79 -18.47
CA TRP A 18 2.36 -21.08 -17.19
C TRP A 18 1.56 -20.33 -16.13
N ALA A 19 0.79 -21.05 -15.32
CA ALA A 19 0.22 -20.47 -14.11
C ALA A 19 1.39 -20.04 -13.21
N GLN A 20 1.40 -18.78 -12.76
CA GLN A 20 2.30 -18.36 -11.71
C GLN A 20 1.76 -18.90 -10.39
N TYR A 21 2.53 -19.76 -9.73
CA TYR A 21 2.25 -20.38 -8.44
C TYR A 21 2.57 -19.44 -7.26
N GLY A 22 3.24 -18.30 -7.51
CA GLY A 22 3.55 -17.27 -6.51
C GLY A 22 4.82 -17.53 -5.71
N ASN A 23 5.44 -18.70 -5.90
CA ASN A 23 6.67 -19.15 -5.26
C ASN A 23 7.87 -19.17 -6.22
N GLU A 24 7.77 -18.49 -7.37
CA GLU A 24 8.85 -18.44 -8.38
C GLU A 24 10.13 -17.77 -7.87
N TRP A 25 10.03 -16.98 -6.81
CA TRP A 25 11.16 -16.33 -6.16
C TRP A 25 11.97 -17.26 -5.25
N ILE A 26 11.45 -18.46 -4.95
CA ILE A 26 12.09 -19.43 -4.05
C ILE A 26 12.98 -20.39 -4.85
N ASP A 27 14.27 -20.37 -4.54
CA ASP A 27 15.24 -21.38 -4.92
C ASP A 27 15.48 -22.31 -3.73
N TYR A 28 14.96 -23.54 -3.82
CA TYR A 28 15.07 -24.53 -2.74
C TYR A 28 16.50 -25.00 -2.45
N SER A 29 17.49 -24.62 -3.27
CA SER A 29 18.90 -24.87 -3.01
C SER A 29 19.56 -23.77 -2.15
N GLN A 30 18.89 -22.64 -1.94
CA GLN A 30 19.39 -21.51 -1.17
C GLN A 30 18.85 -21.49 0.28
N LYS A 31 19.59 -20.81 1.16
CA LYS A 31 19.12 -20.47 2.51
C LYS A 31 18.55 -19.05 2.50
N TYR A 32 17.50 -18.82 3.29
CA TYR A 32 16.83 -17.53 3.38
C TYR A 32 16.80 -17.06 4.83
N TYR A 33 17.26 -15.83 5.06
CA TYR A 33 17.34 -15.21 6.38
C TYR A 33 16.26 -14.16 6.51
N GLU A 34 15.37 -14.36 7.48
CA GLU A 34 14.22 -13.48 7.67
C GLU A 34 14.60 -12.13 8.24
N ILE A 35 14.01 -11.08 7.67
CA ILE A 35 14.11 -9.71 8.14
C ILE A 35 12.68 -9.23 8.41
N PRO A 36 12.26 -9.08 9.69
CA PRO A 36 10.95 -8.56 10.03
C PRO A 36 10.88 -7.05 9.77
N ILE A 37 9.88 -6.63 8.99
CA ILE A 37 9.64 -5.23 8.66
C ILE A 37 8.28 -4.80 9.22
N ILE A 38 8.32 -3.82 10.12
CA ILE A 38 7.13 -3.25 10.79
C ILE A 38 6.75 -1.90 10.18
N GLU A 39 7.74 -1.13 9.72
CA GLU A 39 7.53 0.20 9.15
C GLU A 39 8.06 0.28 7.72
N THR A 40 7.52 1.20 6.94
CA THR A 40 8.05 1.48 5.61
C THR A 40 9.26 2.39 5.75
N GLY A 41 10.39 2.04 5.17
CA GLY A 41 11.59 2.85 5.29
C GLY A 41 12.82 2.26 4.60
N VAL A 42 13.94 2.98 4.75
CA VAL A 42 15.25 2.49 4.37
C VAL A 42 15.89 1.80 5.57
N TYR A 43 16.33 0.57 5.36
CA TYR A 43 16.93 -0.28 6.36
C TYR A 43 18.41 -0.50 6.07
N ARG A 44 19.20 -0.66 7.13
CA ARG A 44 20.63 -0.96 7.06
C ARG A 44 20.92 -2.27 7.79
N ILE A 45 21.66 -3.17 7.15
CA ILE A 45 22.28 -4.34 7.78
C ILE A 45 23.78 -4.12 7.73
N ASP A 46 24.41 -3.99 8.89
CA ASP A 46 25.86 -3.87 8.99
C ASP A 46 26.55 -5.24 9.11
N TYR A 47 27.88 -5.23 8.98
CA TYR A 47 28.73 -6.41 9.15
C TYR A 47 28.42 -7.18 10.43
N THR A 48 28.33 -6.49 11.57
CA THR A 48 28.15 -7.14 12.88
C THR A 48 26.84 -7.91 12.93
N THR A 49 25.75 -7.28 12.46
CA THR A 49 24.42 -7.90 12.41
C THR A 49 24.42 -9.14 11.53
N LEU A 50 24.96 -9.02 10.31
CA LEU A 50 24.99 -10.14 9.37
C LEU A 50 25.89 -11.28 9.85
N SER A 51 27.09 -10.96 10.34
CA SER A 51 28.05 -11.94 10.87
C SER A 51 27.46 -12.72 12.05
N ASN A 52 26.75 -12.06 12.96
CA ASN A 52 26.14 -12.73 14.11
C ASN A 52 25.08 -13.74 13.66
N VAL A 53 24.13 -13.31 12.83
CA VAL A 53 23.05 -14.18 12.33
C VAL A 53 23.58 -15.37 11.54
N LEU A 54 24.56 -15.16 10.66
CA LEU A 54 25.15 -16.26 9.88
C LEU A 54 25.83 -17.27 10.80
N SER A 55 26.59 -16.80 11.80
CA SER A 55 27.29 -17.68 12.75
C SER A 55 26.34 -18.55 13.58
N GLU A 56 25.17 -18.03 13.95
CA GLU A 56 24.13 -18.80 14.66
C GLU A 56 23.56 -19.94 13.82
N THR A 57 23.56 -19.78 12.49
CA THR A 57 23.08 -20.79 11.54
C THR A 57 24.18 -21.71 10.99
N GLY A 58 25.42 -21.54 11.46
CA GLY A 58 26.59 -22.31 11.02
C GLY A 58 27.18 -21.87 9.68
N ASP A 59 26.77 -20.71 9.17
CA ASP A 59 27.32 -20.10 7.96
C ASP A 59 28.42 -19.08 8.34
N ASN A 60 29.30 -18.78 7.39
CA ASN A 60 30.42 -17.89 7.61
C ASN A 60 30.42 -16.76 6.58
N LEU A 61 30.30 -15.52 7.05
CA LEU A 61 30.30 -14.33 6.20
C LEU A 61 31.57 -14.25 5.32
N SER A 62 32.73 -14.70 5.81
CA SER A 62 33.97 -14.68 5.02
C SER A 62 33.99 -15.66 3.84
N SER A 63 32.99 -16.54 3.73
CA SER A 63 32.80 -17.46 2.61
C SER A 63 31.80 -16.96 1.57
N ILE A 64 31.17 -15.81 1.81
CA ILE A 64 30.13 -15.24 0.96
C ILE A 64 30.71 -14.06 0.18
N ASP A 65 30.61 -14.11 -1.14
CA ASP A 65 30.89 -12.96 -1.98
C ASP A 65 29.71 -11.98 -1.90
N PRO A 66 29.91 -10.72 -1.43
CA PRO A 66 28.84 -9.73 -1.30
C PRO A 66 28.12 -9.43 -2.62
N ARG A 67 28.75 -9.65 -3.77
CA ARG A 67 28.13 -9.49 -5.11
C ARG A 67 27.05 -10.53 -5.39
N ASN A 68 27.07 -11.64 -4.65
CA ASN A 68 26.08 -12.70 -4.75
C ASN A 68 24.83 -12.45 -3.89
N LEU A 69 24.84 -11.45 -3.01
CA LEU A 69 23.72 -11.16 -2.13
C LEU A 69 22.47 -10.74 -2.91
N GLN A 70 21.33 -11.28 -2.49
CA GLN A 70 19.99 -11.02 -2.99
C GLN A 70 19.04 -10.75 -1.82
N LEU A 71 18.08 -9.85 -2.02
CA LEU A 71 17.03 -9.58 -1.05
C LEU A 71 15.68 -9.79 -1.71
N PHE A 72 14.80 -10.54 -1.07
CA PHE A 72 13.45 -10.82 -1.56
C PHE A 72 12.42 -10.25 -0.61
N GLY A 73 11.31 -9.77 -1.17
CA GLY A 73 10.17 -9.32 -0.40
C GLY A 73 9.03 -8.98 -1.31
N ARG A 74 7.82 -9.29 -0.87
CA ARG A 74 6.60 -9.10 -1.67
C ARG A 74 6.70 -9.77 -3.05
N ASP A 75 7.07 -11.05 -3.02
CA ASP A 75 7.20 -11.99 -4.15
C ASP A 75 8.21 -11.60 -5.24
N GLN A 76 9.18 -10.74 -4.93
CA GLN A 76 10.19 -10.32 -5.90
C GLN A 76 11.54 -10.01 -5.26
N GLU A 77 12.60 -10.09 -6.06
CA GLU A 77 13.92 -9.58 -5.68
C GLU A 77 13.93 -8.04 -5.66
N LEU A 78 14.54 -7.44 -4.65
CA LEU A 78 14.68 -6.00 -4.49
C LEU A 78 16.04 -5.52 -4.99
N TYR A 79 16.08 -4.28 -5.47
CA TYR A 79 17.33 -3.56 -5.64
C TYR A 79 17.89 -3.18 -4.27
N ILE A 80 19.14 -3.57 -4.01
CA ILE A 80 19.87 -3.26 -2.78
C ILE A 80 21.16 -2.51 -3.11
N HIS A 81 21.62 -1.68 -2.17
CA HIS A 81 22.98 -1.14 -2.19
C HIS A 81 23.84 -2.02 -1.30
N VAL A 82 25.00 -2.46 -1.78
CA VAL A 82 25.98 -3.19 -0.97
C VAL A 82 27.28 -2.40 -0.99
N GLU A 83 27.57 -1.72 0.11
CA GLU A 83 28.81 -0.96 0.25
C GLU A 83 30.00 -1.93 0.24
N GLY A 84 31.08 -1.56 -0.46
CA GLY A 84 32.34 -2.33 -0.43
C GLY A 84 32.38 -3.56 -1.34
N GLU A 85 31.27 -3.98 -1.97
CA GLU A 85 31.16 -5.29 -2.66
C GLU A 85 32.18 -5.56 -3.78
N SER A 86 32.85 -4.53 -4.28
CA SER A 86 33.79 -4.59 -5.40
C SER A 86 34.98 -5.54 -5.20
N ASP A 87 35.44 -5.71 -3.96
CA ASP A 87 36.58 -6.57 -3.63
C ASP A 87 36.18 -8.04 -3.39
N GLY A 88 34.88 -8.36 -3.44
CA GLY A 88 34.35 -9.70 -3.20
C GLY A 88 34.42 -10.14 -1.74
N SER A 89 34.62 -9.22 -0.78
CA SER A 89 34.63 -9.50 0.65
C SER A 89 33.68 -8.55 1.39
N PHE A 90 32.90 -9.05 2.33
CA PHE A 90 32.06 -8.21 3.18
C PHE A 90 32.85 -7.84 4.44
N ASN A 91 33.47 -6.67 4.44
CA ASN A 91 34.38 -6.16 5.47
C ASN A 91 33.63 -5.47 6.63
N THR A 92 34.35 -5.14 7.70
CA THR A 92 33.77 -4.56 8.93
C THR A 92 33.09 -3.20 8.74
N THR A 93 33.44 -2.47 7.68
CA THR A 93 32.82 -1.18 7.31
C THR A 93 31.62 -1.33 6.38
N ASP A 94 31.42 -2.53 5.82
CA ASP A 94 30.45 -2.77 4.76
C ASP A 94 29.05 -2.93 5.32
N TYR A 95 28.06 -2.63 4.47
CA TYR A 95 26.65 -2.66 4.85
C TYR A 95 25.76 -2.83 3.63
N ILE A 96 24.56 -3.35 3.88
CA ILE A 96 23.47 -3.44 2.91
C ILE A 96 22.46 -2.34 3.21
N LEU A 97 22.05 -1.56 2.20
CA LEU A 97 20.86 -0.71 2.28
C LEU A 97 19.76 -1.21 1.36
N PHE A 98 18.53 -1.15 1.84
CA PHE A 98 17.36 -1.49 1.05
C PHE A 98 16.13 -0.72 1.54
N TYR A 99 15.21 -0.45 0.61
CA TYR A 99 13.91 0.12 0.94
C TYR A 99 12.88 -0.99 1.10
N ALA A 100 12.27 -1.09 2.27
CA ALA A 100 11.22 -2.06 2.54
C ALA A 100 9.89 -1.35 2.85
N LYS A 101 8.80 -1.92 2.34
CA LYS A 101 7.43 -1.51 2.67
C LYS A 101 6.89 -2.39 3.78
N LYS A 102 6.24 -1.78 4.78
CA LYS A 102 5.50 -2.48 5.84
C LYS A 102 4.37 -3.33 5.28
N ASN A 103 3.82 -4.21 6.13
CA ASN A 103 2.68 -4.98 5.72
C ASN A 103 1.44 -4.08 5.54
N ASN A 104 0.66 -4.41 4.53
CA ASN A 104 -0.57 -3.73 4.18
C ASN A 104 -1.49 -4.75 3.50
N THR A 105 -2.64 -4.36 2.95
CA THR A 105 -3.57 -5.33 2.34
C THR A 105 -3.11 -5.87 0.98
N TRP A 106 -1.81 -5.84 0.67
CA TRP A 106 -1.30 -6.32 -0.61
C TRP A 106 -1.55 -7.81 -0.81
N LEU A 107 -1.14 -8.65 0.15
CA LEU A 107 -1.45 -10.07 0.07
C LEU A 107 -2.94 -10.33 0.35
N ASP A 108 -3.49 -9.66 1.37
CA ASP A 108 -4.90 -9.79 1.76
C ASP A 108 -5.86 -9.43 0.62
N SER A 109 -5.44 -8.61 -0.35
CA SER A 109 -6.27 -8.26 -1.50
C SER A 109 -6.66 -9.44 -2.37
N SER A 110 -5.86 -10.51 -2.38
CA SER A 110 -6.17 -11.76 -3.07
C SER A 110 -7.33 -12.53 -2.44
N LEU A 111 -7.72 -12.17 -1.21
CA LEU A 111 -8.84 -12.78 -0.49
C LEU A 111 -10.21 -12.20 -0.90
N PHE A 112 -10.21 -11.09 -1.64
CA PHE A 112 -11.42 -10.44 -2.15
C PHE A 112 -11.65 -10.77 -3.62
N ASP A 113 -12.91 -11.00 -3.99
CA ASP A 113 -13.31 -11.10 -5.40
C ASP A 113 -13.03 -9.79 -6.17
N ASP A 114 -13.15 -8.64 -5.47
CA ASP A 114 -12.79 -7.31 -5.97
C ASP A 114 -12.00 -6.54 -4.90
N PRO A 115 -10.68 -6.30 -5.09
CA PRO A 115 -9.86 -5.50 -4.18
C PRO A 115 -10.33 -4.05 -3.96
N SER A 116 -11.24 -3.52 -4.79
CA SER A 116 -11.84 -2.20 -4.60
C SER A 116 -12.68 -2.12 -3.32
N LEU A 117 -13.21 -3.28 -2.87
CA LEU A 117 -14.05 -3.48 -1.69
C LEU A 117 -13.29 -3.41 -0.35
N ILE A 118 -11.96 -3.37 -0.38
CA ILE A 118 -11.13 -3.22 0.82
C ILE A 118 -11.24 -1.79 1.33
N MET A 119 -11.80 -1.60 2.52
CA MET A 119 -11.93 -0.26 3.10
C MET A 119 -10.56 0.33 3.47
N ASN A 120 -9.81 -0.34 4.33
CA ASN A 120 -8.52 0.14 4.82
C ASN A 120 -7.37 -0.64 4.20
N ARG A 121 -6.75 -0.05 3.18
CA ARG A 121 -5.64 -0.68 2.44
C ARG A 121 -4.31 -0.69 3.20
N ASN A 122 -4.23 0.02 4.33
CA ASN A 122 -2.98 0.28 5.04
C ASN A 122 -2.76 -0.64 6.25
N LYS A 123 -3.71 -1.52 6.53
CA LYS A 123 -3.67 -2.43 7.67
C LYS A 123 -3.99 -3.84 7.21
N SER A 124 -3.04 -4.76 7.37
CA SER A 124 -3.27 -6.17 7.07
C SER A 124 -4.26 -6.78 8.06
N PHE A 125 -4.95 -7.84 7.64
CA PHE A 125 -5.94 -8.55 8.44
C PHE A 125 -5.30 -9.58 9.36
N THR A 126 -4.07 -10.00 9.07
CA THR A 126 -3.43 -11.14 9.74
C THR A 126 -2.21 -10.73 10.57
N SER A 127 -1.38 -9.82 10.07
CA SER A 127 -0.17 -9.41 10.79
C SER A 127 0.33 -8.03 10.38
N ASP A 128 0.85 -7.27 11.34
CA ASP A 128 1.51 -5.99 11.08
C ASP A 128 2.92 -6.13 10.52
N THR A 129 3.54 -7.31 10.67
CA THR A 129 4.94 -7.52 10.33
C THR A 129 5.05 -8.41 9.10
N ILE A 130 5.57 -7.85 8.01
CA ILE A 130 5.94 -8.61 6.80
C ILE A 130 7.38 -9.12 6.93
N ARG A 131 7.70 -10.23 6.26
CA ARG A 131 9.06 -10.78 6.19
C ARG A 131 9.69 -10.50 4.83
N TYR A 132 10.90 -9.97 4.87
CA TYR A 132 11.81 -9.94 3.73
C TYR A 132 12.86 -11.01 3.98
N PHE A 133 13.54 -11.46 2.94
CA PHE A 133 14.45 -12.59 3.01
C PHE A 133 15.76 -12.25 2.33
N LEU A 134 16.85 -12.27 3.08
CA LEU A 134 18.20 -12.16 2.54
C LEU A 134 18.69 -13.55 2.13
N SER A 135 19.34 -13.64 0.97
CA SER A 135 19.96 -14.86 0.47
C SER A 135 21.19 -14.52 -0.38
N TRP A 136 21.88 -15.53 -0.92
CA TRP A 136 22.93 -15.36 -1.91
C TRP A 136 22.95 -16.53 -2.88
N ASN A 137 23.32 -16.23 -4.12
CA ASN A 137 23.46 -17.20 -5.20
C ASN A 137 24.93 -17.34 -5.64
N ASN A 138 25.19 -17.76 -6.87
CA ASN A 138 26.53 -17.81 -7.47
C ASN A 138 26.70 -16.83 -8.64
N SER A 139 25.80 -15.83 -8.76
CA SER A 139 25.78 -14.82 -9.81
C SER A 139 26.29 -13.49 -9.27
N ILE A 140 27.08 -12.78 -10.07
CA ILE A 140 27.47 -11.38 -9.78
C ILE A 140 26.56 -10.35 -10.46
N THR A 141 25.46 -10.81 -11.06
CA THR A 141 24.51 -9.99 -11.82
C THR A 141 23.15 -9.92 -11.11
N ASN A 142 23.18 -9.55 -9.83
CA ASN A 142 21.99 -9.38 -8.99
C ASN A 142 21.44 -7.95 -9.05
N ARG A 143 20.23 -7.72 -8.51
CA ARG A 143 19.63 -6.39 -8.49
C ARG A 143 20.41 -5.45 -7.55
N ARG A 144 20.94 -4.36 -8.11
CA ARG A 144 21.70 -3.34 -7.38
C ARG A 144 21.15 -1.93 -7.58
N ILE A 145 21.06 -1.15 -6.51
CA ILE A 145 20.80 0.28 -6.60
C ILE A 145 22.02 0.93 -7.26
N LYS A 146 21.77 1.79 -8.26
CA LYS A 146 22.83 2.61 -8.85
C LYS A 146 22.97 3.88 -8.04
N VAL A 147 24.18 4.15 -7.56
CA VAL A 147 24.50 5.42 -6.93
C VAL A 147 24.54 6.49 -8.02
N GLU A 148 23.70 7.52 -7.86
CA GLU A 148 23.77 8.72 -8.68
C GLU A 148 24.91 9.61 -8.16
N THR A 149 25.82 9.99 -9.04
CA THR A 149 27.02 10.77 -8.71
C THR A 149 27.08 12.10 -9.46
N ASP A 150 26.11 12.38 -10.31
CA ASP A 150 26.01 13.67 -10.99
C ASP A 150 25.79 14.79 -9.96
N VAL A 151 26.58 15.85 -10.14
CA VAL A 151 26.59 17.05 -9.28
C VAL A 151 26.38 18.32 -10.11
N ASP A 152 26.15 18.21 -11.42
CA ASP A 152 25.89 19.38 -12.27
C ASP A 152 24.44 19.85 -12.15
N PHE A 153 24.14 20.48 -11.01
CA PHE A 153 22.85 21.12 -10.78
C PHE A 153 22.78 22.53 -11.41
N SER A 154 23.89 23.06 -11.92
CA SER A 154 24.03 24.47 -12.30
C SER A 154 23.17 24.87 -13.50
N SER A 155 22.87 23.90 -14.38
CA SER A 155 22.01 24.07 -15.55
C SER A 155 20.52 23.88 -15.26
N TYR A 156 20.16 23.43 -14.06
CA TYR A 156 18.79 23.14 -13.67
C TYR A 156 18.20 24.24 -12.79
N THR A 157 16.94 24.58 -13.04
CA THR A 157 16.18 25.45 -12.13
C THR A 157 15.62 24.60 -10.99
N ALA A 158 15.82 25.03 -9.74
CA ALA A 158 15.26 24.35 -8.59
C ALA A 158 13.73 24.31 -8.66
N ALA A 159 13.14 23.15 -8.36
CA ALA A 159 11.70 23.02 -8.24
C ALA A 159 11.22 23.70 -6.95
N ASP A 160 10.21 24.56 -7.06
CA ASP A 160 9.65 25.29 -5.91
C ASP A 160 8.95 24.37 -4.89
N PHE A 161 8.44 23.23 -5.37
CA PHE A 161 7.69 22.27 -4.56
C PHE A 161 7.86 20.84 -5.08
N CYS A 162 7.54 19.88 -4.21
CA CYS A 162 7.41 18.47 -4.56
C CYS A 162 6.12 17.91 -3.97
N TRP A 163 5.65 16.80 -4.53
CA TRP A 163 4.50 16.09 -4.00
C TRP A 163 4.89 15.29 -2.76
N ARG A 164 4.08 15.41 -1.71
CA ARG A 164 4.16 14.57 -0.53
C ARG A 164 2.78 13.99 -0.22
N THR A 165 2.72 12.69 -0.01
CA THR A 165 1.53 12.02 0.52
C THR A 165 1.63 11.98 2.04
N ASN A 166 0.61 12.48 2.73
CA ASN A 166 0.42 12.29 4.16
C ASN A 166 -0.81 11.41 4.35
N GLU A 167 -0.78 10.53 5.35
CA GLU A 167 -1.82 9.54 5.56
C GLU A 167 -2.14 9.41 7.05
N VAL A 168 -3.43 9.22 7.35
CA VAL A 168 -3.93 8.77 8.65
C VAL A 168 -4.82 7.56 8.39
N SER A 169 -4.51 6.45 9.05
CA SER A 169 -5.32 5.24 9.03
C SER A 169 -5.61 4.82 10.47
N SER A 170 -6.73 4.13 10.68
CA SER A 170 -7.19 3.67 12.00
C SER A 170 -7.45 2.17 11.99
N SER A 171 -7.13 1.52 13.10
CA SER A 171 -7.36 0.09 13.34
C SER A 171 -7.90 -0.16 14.74
N GLN A 172 -8.90 0.62 15.12
CA GLN A 172 -9.55 0.59 16.44
C GLN A 172 -10.59 -0.53 16.53
N GLU A 173 -11.23 -0.85 15.41
CA GLU A 173 -12.29 -1.85 15.31
C GLU A 173 -12.11 -2.67 14.03
N TYR A 174 -12.36 -3.98 14.10
CA TYR A 174 -12.42 -4.82 12.90
C TYR A 174 -13.88 -4.91 12.44
N PHE A 175 -14.15 -4.41 11.23
CA PHE A 175 -15.47 -4.48 10.64
C PHE A 175 -15.58 -5.74 9.78
N VAL A 176 -16.60 -6.57 10.03
CA VAL A 176 -16.79 -7.89 9.40
C VAL A 176 -17.45 -7.84 8.01
N GLY A 177 -17.62 -6.64 7.45
CA GLY A 177 -18.18 -6.42 6.12
C GLY A 177 -19.68 -6.73 6.01
N GLU A 178 -20.13 -6.94 4.77
CA GLU A 178 -21.52 -7.22 4.44
C GLU A 178 -22.04 -8.51 5.09
N GLN A 179 -23.19 -8.41 5.75
CA GLN A 179 -23.88 -9.54 6.35
C GLN A 179 -25.27 -9.69 5.75
N TYR A 180 -25.71 -10.94 5.58
CA TYR A 180 -27.07 -11.28 5.20
C TYR A 180 -27.80 -11.79 6.43
N GLU A 181 -28.84 -11.07 6.87
CA GLU A 181 -29.60 -11.40 8.10
C GLU A 181 -28.70 -11.59 9.34
N GLY A 182 -27.63 -10.79 9.45
CA GLY A 182 -26.66 -10.86 10.55
C GLY A 182 -25.63 -12.00 10.43
N LEU A 183 -25.64 -12.76 9.33
CA LEU A 183 -24.68 -13.82 9.06
C LEU A 183 -23.61 -13.35 8.07
N SER A 184 -22.35 -13.53 8.46
CA SER A 184 -21.20 -13.32 7.58
C SER A 184 -21.04 -14.50 6.60
N ARG A 185 -20.53 -14.20 5.41
CA ARG A 185 -20.11 -15.23 4.45
C ARG A 185 -18.67 -15.66 4.74
N SER A 186 -18.27 -16.79 4.18
CA SER A 186 -16.90 -17.32 4.34
C SER A 186 -15.85 -16.59 3.52
N ARG A 187 -16.28 -15.74 2.58
CA ARG A 187 -15.41 -14.89 1.76
C ARG A 187 -15.44 -13.47 2.31
N TYR A 188 -14.39 -12.71 2.01
CA TYR A 188 -14.33 -11.31 2.38
C TYR A 188 -15.32 -10.49 1.56
N GLU A 189 -16.04 -9.59 2.23
CA GLU A 189 -17.12 -8.81 1.62
C GLU A 189 -16.86 -7.29 1.69
N SER A 190 -17.72 -6.51 1.03
CA SER A 190 -17.64 -5.05 1.00
C SER A 190 -17.43 -4.43 2.38
N ALA A 191 -16.47 -3.52 2.45
CA ALA A 191 -16.07 -2.78 3.64
C ALA A 191 -15.42 -3.59 4.76
N GLU A 192 -15.23 -4.90 4.62
CA GLU A 192 -14.51 -5.69 5.63
C GLU A 192 -13.07 -5.18 5.86
N GLY A 193 -12.65 -5.12 7.13
CA GLY A 193 -11.30 -4.74 7.54
C GLY A 193 -11.25 -3.78 8.73
N TRP A 194 -10.04 -3.35 9.06
CA TRP A 194 -9.77 -2.46 10.18
C TRP A 194 -10.22 -1.01 9.96
N SER A 195 -10.90 -0.40 10.92
CA SER A 195 -11.41 0.97 10.86
C SER A 195 -11.21 1.76 12.14
N ALA A 196 -11.56 3.05 12.10
CA ALA A 196 -11.93 3.78 13.32
C ALA A 196 -13.22 3.21 13.92
N PHE A 197 -13.55 3.61 15.15
CA PHE A 197 -14.83 3.23 15.76
C PHE A 197 -16.03 3.65 14.90
N ARG A 198 -17.03 2.76 14.81
CA ARG A 198 -18.31 3.04 14.17
C ARG A 198 -19.04 4.22 14.85
N TYR A 199 -19.79 4.97 14.06
CA TYR A 199 -20.69 6.02 14.53
C TYR A 199 -22.00 5.97 13.75
N GLY A 200 -23.12 6.16 14.45
CA GLY A 200 -24.46 6.18 13.84
C GLY A 200 -24.86 7.57 13.35
N MET A 201 -26.14 7.71 13.02
CA MET A 201 -26.76 8.96 12.57
C MET A 201 -26.43 10.16 13.47
N GLY A 202 -26.04 11.29 12.86
CA GLY A 202 -25.63 12.51 13.55
C GLY A 202 -24.21 12.47 14.13
N GLY A 203 -23.59 11.28 14.17
CA GLY A 203 -22.21 11.09 14.58
C GLY A 203 -21.20 11.54 13.52
N SER A 204 -19.95 11.69 13.95
CA SER A 204 -18.85 12.01 13.05
C SER A 204 -17.52 11.51 13.57
N HIS A 205 -16.59 11.26 12.65
CA HIS A 205 -15.18 11.04 12.93
C HIS A 205 -14.33 12.09 12.21
N SER A 206 -13.15 12.41 12.73
CA SER A 206 -12.24 13.35 12.09
C SER A 206 -10.80 12.88 12.16
N ALA A 207 -10.09 13.01 11.05
CA ALA A 207 -8.68 12.72 10.92
C ALA A 207 -7.90 14.02 10.71
N SER A 208 -6.81 14.21 11.46
CA SER A 208 -5.92 15.37 11.33
C SER A 208 -4.69 14.98 10.52
N LEU A 209 -4.58 15.50 9.30
CA LEU A 209 -3.45 15.26 8.40
C LEU A 209 -2.44 16.39 8.54
N SER A 210 -1.16 16.06 8.70
CA SER A 210 -0.09 17.07 8.73
C SER A 210 0.04 17.78 7.38
N THR A 211 0.02 19.11 7.42
CA THR A 211 0.24 20.01 6.28
C THR A 211 1.29 21.08 6.59
N ALA A 212 2.14 20.83 7.59
CA ALA A 212 3.16 21.76 8.10
C ALA A 212 4.17 22.31 7.07
N ASN A 213 4.26 21.68 5.89
CA ASN A 213 5.17 22.06 4.80
C ASN A 213 4.42 22.31 3.48
N ALA A 214 3.16 22.72 3.55
CA ALA A 214 2.40 23.10 2.36
C ALA A 214 3.02 24.34 1.71
N PHE A 215 3.11 24.35 0.38
CA PHE A 215 3.72 25.44 -0.39
C PHE A 215 2.65 26.30 -1.05
N TYR A 216 2.47 27.55 -0.60
CA TYR A 216 1.28 28.38 -0.86
C TYR A 216 1.28 29.23 -2.15
N SER A 217 2.30 29.10 -3.00
CA SER A 217 2.36 29.89 -4.24
C SER A 217 1.17 29.58 -5.18
N SER A 218 0.76 30.57 -5.97
CA SER A 218 -0.22 30.40 -7.05
C SER A 218 0.26 29.45 -8.17
N SER A 219 1.57 29.19 -8.25
CA SER A 219 2.16 28.20 -9.14
C SER A 219 1.95 26.75 -8.68
N ALA A 220 1.62 26.53 -7.41
CA ALA A 220 1.43 25.18 -6.88
C ALA A 220 0.03 24.64 -7.22
N PRO A 221 -0.08 23.39 -7.67
CA PRO A 221 -1.38 22.75 -7.93
C PRO A 221 -2.16 22.53 -6.63
N SER A 222 -3.46 22.25 -6.77
CA SER A 222 -4.30 21.84 -5.63
C SER A 222 -3.84 20.50 -5.07
N ALA A 223 -3.95 20.32 -3.76
CA ALA A 223 -3.70 19.02 -3.13
C ALA A 223 -4.83 18.05 -3.46
N TYR A 224 -4.51 16.78 -3.74
CA TYR A 224 -5.48 15.72 -3.95
C TYR A 224 -5.72 14.96 -2.64
N VAL A 225 -6.99 14.65 -2.35
CA VAL A 225 -7.41 13.95 -1.15
C VAL A 225 -8.28 12.76 -1.51
N GLU A 226 -7.95 11.60 -0.94
CA GLU A 226 -8.82 10.43 -0.85
C GLU A 226 -9.24 10.27 0.61
N ALA A 227 -10.54 10.39 0.87
CA ALA A 227 -11.12 10.10 2.17
C ALA A 227 -12.00 8.85 2.06
N VAL A 228 -11.77 7.85 2.90
CA VAL A 228 -12.45 6.54 2.79
C VAL A 228 -13.41 6.33 3.97
N SER A 229 -14.58 5.77 3.69
CA SER A 229 -15.58 5.39 4.70
C SER A 229 -16.26 4.08 4.33
N GLY A 230 -16.76 3.36 5.32
CA GLY A 230 -17.52 2.12 5.15
C GLY A 230 -18.94 2.26 5.69
N GLY A 231 -19.93 1.87 4.91
CA GLY A 231 -21.28 1.61 5.40
C GLY A 231 -21.29 0.38 6.30
N ALA A 232 -21.81 0.53 7.53
CA ALA A 232 -21.68 -0.49 8.57
C ALA A 232 -22.91 -1.42 8.71
N SER A 233 -23.92 -1.19 7.89
CA SER A 233 -25.23 -1.79 8.08
C SER A 233 -26.10 -1.69 6.83
N ASN A 234 -27.18 -2.45 6.84
CA ASN A 234 -28.25 -2.34 5.86
C ASN A 234 -29.61 -2.29 6.57
N SER A 235 -29.94 -1.13 7.14
CA SER A 235 -31.26 -0.87 7.71
C SER A 235 -32.38 -1.21 6.72
N SER A 236 -33.49 -1.74 7.25
CA SER A 236 -34.70 -2.13 6.52
C SER A 236 -35.48 -0.91 5.99
N SER A 237 -34.86 -0.09 5.16
CA SER A 237 -35.59 0.89 4.37
C SER A 237 -36.39 0.16 3.29
N LEU A 238 -37.69 0.44 3.24
CA LEU A 238 -38.60 -0.11 2.25
C LEU A 238 -38.46 0.57 0.87
N VAL A 239 -37.77 1.72 0.77
CA VAL A 239 -37.55 2.45 -0.49
C VAL A 239 -36.30 3.37 -0.43
N GLY A 240 -35.32 3.16 -1.32
CA GLY A 240 -34.26 4.12 -1.62
C GLY A 240 -32.95 3.98 -0.83
N PHE A 241 -32.26 5.11 -0.63
CA PHE A 241 -31.00 5.21 0.13
C PHE A 241 -31.26 5.31 1.63
N ASN A 242 -30.52 4.56 2.44
CA ASN A 242 -30.68 4.53 3.91
C ASN A 242 -29.53 5.20 4.67
N HIS A 243 -28.52 5.73 3.98
CA HIS A 243 -27.40 6.44 4.59
C HIS A 243 -27.03 7.72 3.81
N LYS A 244 -26.59 8.74 4.54
CA LYS A 244 -25.95 9.95 4.00
C LYS A 244 -24.62 10.21 4.68
N LEU A 245 -23.56 10.26 3.89
CA LEU A 245 -22.21 10.62 4.32
C LEU A 245 -21.83 11.98 3.75
N VAL A 246 -21.47 12.90 4.63
CA VAL A 246 -20.86 14.18 4.28
C VAL A 246 -19.39 14.15 4.67
N VAL A 247 -18.52 14.39 3.70
CA VAL A 247 -17.07 14.57 3.91
C VAL A 247 -16.73 16.05 3.74
N SER A 248 -16.06 16.64 4.72
CA SER A 248 -15.64 18.04 4.73
C SER A 248 -14.18 18.18 5.15
N TYR A 249 -13.53 19.27 4.76
CA TYR A 249 -12.23 19.66 5.29
C TYR A 249 -12.31 21.03 5.98
N THR A 250 -11.45 21.30 6.95
CA THR A 250 -11.30 22.65 7.53
C THR A 250 -10.27 23.44 6.74
N ASP A 251 -10.65 24.60 6.21
CA ASP A 251 -9.74 25.47 5.46
C ASP A 251 -8.79 26.29 6.35
N GLY A 252 -7.87 27.04 5.74
CA GLY A 252 -6.89 27.88 6.43
C GLY A 252 -7.48 28.99 7.31
N SER A 253 -8.77 29.31 7.19
CA SER A 253 -9.50 30.24 8.06
C SER A 253 -10.17 29.56 9.26
N GLY A 254 -10.14 28.23 9.33
CA GLY A 254 -10.88 27.45 10.31
C GLY A 254 -12.32 27.13 9.89
N THR A 255 -12.70 27.41 8.64
CA THR A 255 -14.06 27.20 8.14
C THR A 255 -14.21 25.77 7.59
N PRO A 256 -15.25 25.01 7.98
CA PRO A 256 -15.52 23.72 7.38
C PRO A 256 -16.10 23.88 5.96
N ILE A 257 -15.49 23.22 4.99
CA ILE A 257 -15.90 23.19 3.59
C ILE A 257 -16.37 21.78 3.23
N THR A 258 -17.61 21.65 2.78
CA THR A 258 -18.14 20.37 2.28
C THR A 258 -17.44 19.99 0.97
N ALA A 259 -16.75 18.85 0.99
CA ALA A 259 -16.05 18.31 -0.18
C ALA A 259 -16.91 17.30 -0.94
N LYS A 260 -17.68 16.47 -0.22
CA LYS A 260 -18.61 15.48 -0.79
C LYS A 260 -19.86 15.34 0.07
N ASP A 261 -20.98 15.14 -0.61
CA ASP A 261 -22.26 14.75 -0.03
C ASP A 261 -22.73 13.51 -0.82
N THR A 262 -22.82 12.36 -0.14
CA THR A 262 -23.07 11.06 -0.77
C THR A 262 -24.19 10.34 -0.06
N VAL A 263 -25.22 9.95 -0.81
CA VAL A 263 -26.28 9.04 -0.36
C VAL A 263 -26.02 7.63 -0.88
N TYR A 264 -26.26 6.63 -0.04
CA TYR A 264 -26.01 5.23 -0.37
C TYR A 264 -26.92 4.28 0.43
N SER A 265 -26.90 3.01 0.04
CA SER A 265 -27.58 1.93 0.75
C SER A 265 -26.60 0.87 1.20
N GLY A 266 -26.84 0.30 2.39
CA GLY A 266 -26.18 -0.91 2.83
C GLY A 266 -24.68 -0.78 3.10
N TYR A 267 -24.02 -1.94 3.09
CA TYR A 267 -22.59 -2.08 3.26
C TYR A 267 -21.86 -1.60 2.00
N LYS A 268 -21.05 -0.55 2.12
CA LYS A 268 -20.39 0.06 0.96
C LYS A 268 -19.08 0.73 1.34
N VAL A 269 -18.03 0.47 0.56
CA VAL A 269 -16.83 1.32 0.59
C VAL A 269 -17.08 2.58 -0.23
N ILE A 270 -16.91 3.74 0.41
CA ILE A 270 -17.06 5.06 -0.20
C ILE A 270 -15.69 5.73 -0.23
N ARG A 271 -15.16 5.93 -1.44
CA ARG A 271 -13.93 6.68 -1.69
C ARG A 271 -14.29 8.08 -2.16
N SER A 272 -14.18 9.05 -1.27
CA SER A 272 -14.41 10.46 -1.54
C SER A 272 -13.13 11.09 -2.10
N LEU A 273 -13.08 11.26 -3.42
CA LEU A 273 -11.97 11.91 -4.13
C LEU A 273 -12.27 13.38 -4.37
N PHE A 274 -11.44 14.28 -3.86
CA PHE A 274 -11.58 15.72 -4.04
C PHE A 274 -10.23 16.43 -4.02
N SER A 275 -10.22 17.71 -4.35
CA SER A 275 -9.04 18.56 -4.31
C SER A 275 -9.24 19.71 -3.34
N ILE A 276 -8.18 20.09 -2.61
CA ILE A 276 -8.15 21.27 -1.76
C ILE A 276 -7.30 22.33 -2.47
N PRO A 277 -7.85 23.50 -2.80
CA PRO A 277 -7.07 24.61 -3.34
C PRO A 277 -5.93 24.97 -2.40
N ASN A 278 -4.76 25.25 -2.97
CA ASN A 278 -3.55 25.49 -2.18
C ASN A 278 -3.71 26.60 -1.12
N GLY A 279 -4.34 27.72 -1.50
CA GLY A 279 -4.65 28.82 -0.56
C GLY A 279 -5.65 28.47 0.54
N SER A 280 -6.31 27.32 0.46
CA SER A 280 -7.25 26.83 1.48
C SER A 280 -6.61 25.83 2.45
N ILE A 281 -5.36 25.41 2.25
CA ILE A 281 -4.70 24.42 3.12
C ILE A 281 -4.19 25.08 4.42
N PRO A 282 -4.59 24.64 5.62
CA PRO A 282 -4.04 25.12 6.87
C PRO A 282 -2.52 24.92 7.01
N SER A 283 -1.86 25.83 7.73
CA SER A 283 -0.39 25.86 7.88
C SER A 283 0.24 24.76 8.72
N SER A 284 -0.56 23.97 9.46
CA SER A 284 -0.06 22.93 10.35
C SER A 284 -0.72 21.59 10.08
N SER A 285 -2.05 21.55 10.11
CA SER A 285 -2.83 20.35 9.88
C SER A 285 -4.16 20.64 9.21
N THR A 286 -4.54 19.79 8.27
CA THR A 286 -5.89 19.78 7.68
C THR A 286 -6.75 18.75 8.38
N LEU A 287 -7.88 19.17 8.93
CA LEU A 287 -8.87 18.27 9.51
C LEU A 287 -9.81 17.78 8.40
N ILE A 288 -9.89 16.47 8.20
CA ILE A 288 -10.89 15.83 7.34
C ILE A 288 -11.95 15.20 8.24
N LYS A 289 -13.20 15.62 8.06
CA LYS A 289 -14.34 15.16 8.87
C LYS A 289 -15.29 14.33 8.01
N HIS A 290 -15.67 13.19 8.55
CA HIS A 290 -16.67 12.27 8.02
C HIS A 290 -17.89 12.33 8.94
N LYS A 291 -19.06 12.67 8.41
CA LYS A 291 -20.28 12.85 9.20
C LYS A 291 -21.43 12.07 8.59
N SER A 292 -22.12 11.32 9.44
CA SER A 292 -23.40 10.70 9.08
C SER A 292 -24.53 11.70 9.32
N GLU A 293 -25.38 11.92 8.31
CA GLU A 293 -26.53 12.81 8.39
C GLU A 293 -27.84 12.06 8.19
N ASP A 294 -28.90 12.59 8.78
CA ASP A 294 -30.25 12.04 8.66
C ASP A 294 -30.83 12.33 7.26
N LEU A 295 -31.47 11.31 6.67
CA LEU A 295 -32.24 11.39 5.43
C LEU A 295 -33.76 11.43 5.65
N GLY A 296 -34.21 11.55 6.89
CA GLY A 296 -35.60 11.39 7.30
C GLY A 296 -36.09 9.94 7.17
N GLN A 297 -35.17 8.97 7.23
CA GLN A 297 -35.46 7.54 7.18
C GLN A 297 -34.86 6.82 8.39
N ILE A 298 -35.36 5.62 8.69
CA ILE A 298 -34.76 4.77 9.72
C ILE A 298 -33.38 4.31 9.20
N SER A 299 -32.33 4.88 9.76
CA SER A 299 -30.95 4.37 9.66
C SER A 299 -30.53 3.85 11.04
N ASP A 300 -29.71 2.82 11.05
CA ASP A 300 -29.04 2.31 12.25
C ASP A 300 -27.71 3.02 12.56
#